data_AF-A0A8C0D9S0-F1
#
_entry.id   AF-A0A8C0D9S0-F1
#
_cell.length_a   1.000
_cell.length_b   1.000
_cell.length_c   1.000
_cell.angle_alpha   90.00
_cell.angle_beta   90.00
_cell.angle_gamma   90.00
#
_symmetry.space_group_name_H-M   'P 1'
#
loop_
_entity.id
_entity.type
_entity.pdbx_description
1 polymer ?
#
loop_
_entity_poly.entity_id
_entity_poly.type
_entity_poly.pdbx_seq_one_letter_code
_entity_poly.pdbx_strand_id
1 'polypeptide(L)'
;MIGFSNITVYRFPERVELAPLPPWQPVGRPLILRCMVSGGAPRDHLTVVLLREENELGRQPAGKGEPAEVTVTVLATRDDHGANFSCRTELDLQSQGLGLFQNSSAPRKLRTFGRNPIAITIVLGVLTILGLVILPAALVYVFGVQKRRDIYHVRQSSTQL
;
A
#
# COMPACT_ATOMS: atom_id res chain seq x y z
N MET A 1 -40.73 -15.81 -47.34
CA MET A 1 -40.14 -15.34 -46.07
C MET A 1 -38.65 -15.49 -46.19
N ILE A 2 -37.89 -14.39 -46.15
CA ILE A 2 -36.43 -14.44 -46.10
C ILE A 2 -36.07 -14.65 -44.63
N GLY A 3 -35.52 -15.83 -44.29
CA GLY A 3 -35.05 -16.11 -42.95
C GLY A 3 -33.64 -15.54 -42.76
N PHE A 4 -33.43 -14.72 -41.74
CA PHE A 4 -32.10 -14.29 -41.33
C PHE A 4 -31.59 -15.24 -40.23
N SER A 5 -30.35 -15.71 -40.38
CA SER A 5 -29.62 -16.44 -39.33
C SER A 5 -28.55 -15.52 -38.75
N ASN A 6 -28.47 -15.43 -37.41
CA ASN A 6 -27.47 -14.63 -36.73
C ASN A 6 -26.37 -15.55 -36.19
N ILE A 7 -25.12 -15.32 -36.61
CA ILE A 7 -23.96 -16.10 -36.19
C ILE A 7 -23.06 -15.18 -35.36
N THR A 8 -22.90 -15.51 -34.08
CA THR A 8 -22.03 -14.77 -33.16
C THR A 8 -20.75 -15.56 -32.91
N VAL A 9 -19.60 -14.95 -33.21
CA VAL A 9 -18.29 -15.51 -32.89
C VAL A 9 -17.84 -14.98 -31.53
N TYR A 10 -17.34 -15.86 -30.66
CA TYR A 10 -16.75 -15.49 -29.39
C TYR A 10 -15.23 -15.61 -29.42
N ARG A 11 -14.57 -14.82 -28.59
CA ARG A 11 -13.11 -14.86 -28.39
C ARG A 11 -12.81 -14.56 -26.93
N PHE A 12 -11.84 -15.26 -26.35
CA PHE A 12 -11.37 -14.94 -25.00
C PHE A 12 -10.47 -13.70 -24.99
N PRO A 13 -10.38 -12.97 -23.87
CA PRO A 13 -9.40 -11.90 -23.70
C PRO A 13 -7.97 -12.46 -23.86
N GLU A 14 -7.21 -11.85 -24.76
CA GLU A 14 -5.85 -12.29 -25.08
C GLU A 14 -4.85 -11.81 -24.03
N ARG A 15 -5.10 -10.63 -23.43
CA ARG A 15 -4.23 -10.02 -22.43
C ARG A 15 -5.05 -9.25 -21.41
N VAL A 16 -4.82 -9.52 -20.13
CA VAL A 16 -5.46 -8.83 -19.00
C VAL A 16 -4.36 -8.35 -18.08
N GLU A 17 -4.16 -7.03 -18.01
CA GLU A 17 -3.08 -6.44 -17.23
C GLU A 17 -3.58 -5.30 -16.36
N LEU A 18 -3.26 -5.38 -15.07
CA LEU A 18 -3.37 -4.23 -14.17
C LEU A 18 -2.21 -3.28 -14.47
N ALA A 19 -2.49 -1.98 -14.64
CA ALA A 19 -1.47 -0.96 -14.81
C ALA A 19 -0.53 -0.90 -13.58
N PRO A 20 0.73 -0.45 -13.75
CA PRO A 20 1.65 -0.29 -12.63
C PRO A 20 1.05 0.57 -11.50
N LEU A 21 1.15 0.08 -10.27
CA LEU A 21 0.78 0.84 -9.08
C LEU A 21 1.86 1.89 -8.77
N PRO A 22 1.51 2.98 -8.07
CA PRO A 22 2.51 3.91 -7.57
C PRO A 22 3.52 3.18 -6.66
N PRO A 23 4.81 3.58 -6.69
CA PRO A 23 5.83 2.94 -5.86
C PRO A 23 5.54 3.09 -4.35
N TRP A 24 4.87 4.18 -3.96
CA TRP A 24 4.42 4.45 -2.60
C TRP A 24 3.10 5.26 -2.64
N GLN A 25 2.07 4.75 -1.96
CA GLN A 25 0.75 5.38 -1.87
C GLN A 25 0.51 5.98 -0.48
N PRO A 26 0.13 7.26 -0.37
CA PRO A 26 -0.21 7.83 0.93
C PRO A 26 -1.52 7.23 1.47
N VAL A 27 -1.54 6.89 2.75
CA VAL A 27 -2.77 6.46 3.44
C VAL A 27 -3.82 7.58 3.44
N GLY A 28 -5.08 7.24 3.19
CA GLY A 28 -6.20 8.18 3.12
C GLY A 28 -6.29 8.97 1.81
N ARG A 29 -5.43 8.68 0.82
CA ARG A 29 -5.49 9.29 -0.51
C ARG A 29 -6.12 8.35 -1.53
N PRO A 30 -6.78 8.90 -2.56
CA PRO A 30 -7.36 8.09 -3.64
C PRO A 30 -6.26 7.37 -4.41
N LEU A 31 -6.44 6.07 -4.59
CA LEU A 31 -5.64 5.18 -5.42
C LEU A 31 -6.47 4.83 -6.66
N ILE A 32 -5.91 5.11 -7.82
CA ILE A 32 -6.54 4.81 -9.11
C ILE A 32 -6.01 3.46 -9.60
N LEU A 33 -6.90 2.48 -9.71
CA LEU A 33 -6.60 1.18 -10.29
C LEU A 33 -7.11 1.15 -11.72
N ARG A 34 -6.20 0.94 -12.68
CA ARG A 34 -6.53 0.91 -14.12
C ARG A 34 -6.24 -0.48 -14.68
N CYS A 35 -7.27 -1.09 -15.24
CA CYS A 35 -7.17 -2.38 -15.90
C CYS A 35 -7.19 -2.23 -17.42
N MET A 36 -6.33 -2.96 -18.11
CA MET A 36 -6.24 -3.00 -19.56
C MET A 36 -6.58 -4.41 -20.05
N VAL A 37 -7.58 -4.51 -20.93
CA VAL A 37 -8.09 -5.79 -21.44
C VAL A 37 -8.07 -5.78 -22.97
N SER A 38 -7.18 -6.59 -23.55
CA SER A 38 -7.09 -6.77 -25.00
C SER A 38 -7.88 -7.97 -25.48
N GLY A 39 -8.58 -7.80 -26.60
CA GLY A 39 -9.48 -8.82 -27.13
C GLY A 39 -10.66 -9.12 -26.20
N GLY A 40 -11.31 -10.27 -26.43
CA GLY A 40 -12.56 -10.61 -25.75
C GLY A 40 -13.78 -10.17 -26.54
N ALA A 41 -14.58 -11.14 -27.00
CA ALA A 41 -15.80 -10.91 -27.74
C ALA A 41 -16.86 -11.97 -27.39
N PRO A 42 -18.16 -11.62 -27.40
CA PRO A 42 -18.74 -10.29 -27.60
C PRO A 42 -18.46 -9.33 -26.43
N ARG A 43 -18.21 -8.05 -26.75
CA ARG A 43 -17.85 -7.03 -25.73
C ARG A 43 -18.98 -6.75 -24.75
N ASP A 44 -20.23 -6.81 -25.20
CA ASP A 44 -21.40 -6.52 -24.36
C ASP A 44 -21.61 -7.58 -23.25
N HIS A 45 -20.98 -8.75 -23.37
CA HIS A 45 -21.01 -9.81 -22.35
C HIS A 45 -19.68 -9.92 -21.58
N LEU A 46 -18.73 -9.02 -21.83
CA LEU A 46 -17.44 -9.01 -21.17
C LEU A 46 -17.43 -7.99 -20.04
N THR A 47 -17.21 -8.47 -18.83
CA THR A 47 -17.16 -7.67 -17.61
C THR A 47 -15.75 -7.68 -17.03
N VAL A 48 -15.32 -6.57 -16.43
CA VAL A 48 -14.05 -6.46 -15.71
C VAL A 48 -14.34 -6.19 -14.25
N VAL A 49 -13.74 -6.98 -13.38
CA VAL A 49 -13.86 -6.93 -11.93
C VAL A 49 -12.48 -6.61 -11.35
N LEU A 50 -12.39 -5.55 -10.56
CA LEU A 50 -11.17 -5.21 -9.82
C LEU A 50 -11.22 -5.80 -8.42
N LEU A 51 -10.12 -6.41 -8.02
CA LEU A 51 -10.02 -7.21 -6.82
C LEU A 51 -8.92 -6.67 -5.90
N ARG A 52 -9.19 -6.74 -4.59
CA ARG A 52 -8.22 -6.64 -3.50
C ARG A 52 -8.18 -7.99 -2.82
N GLU A 53 -7.08 -8.71 -3.00
CA GLU A 53 -7.01 -10.15 -2.71
C GLU A 53 -8.15 -10.86 -3.46
N GLU A 54 -9.17 -11.35 -2.74
CA GLU A 54 -10.37 -11.97 -3.31
C GLU A 54 -11.61 -11.06 -3.25
N ASN A 55 -11.51 -9.89 -2.61
CA ASN A 55 -12.64 -8.99 -2.42
C ASN A 55 -12.87 -8.12 -3.67
N GLU A 56 -14.11 -8.09 -4.15
CA GLU A 56 -14.52 -7.23 -5.25
C GLU A 56 -14.55 -5.76 -4.81
N LEU A 57 -13.76 -4.93 -5.46
CA LEU A 57 -13.75 -3.47 -5.27
C LEU A 57 -14.74 -2.77 -6.19
N GLY A 58 -14.93 -3.32 -7.39
CA GLY A 58 -15.77 -2.73 -8.40
C GLY A 58 -15.85 -3.60 -9.66
N ARG A 59 -16.98 -3.47 -10.34
CA ARG A 59 -17.30 -4.22 -11.56
C ARG A 59 -17.81 -3.24 -12.61
N GLN A 60 -17.24 -3.31 -13.81
CA GLN A 60 -17.62 -2.45 -14.94
C GLN A 60 -17.61 -3.27 -16.23
N PRO A 61 -18.51 -2.97 -17.19
CA PRO A 61 -18.45 -3.59 -18.51
C PRO A 61 -17.14 -3.22 -19.22
N ALA A 62 -16.61 -4.13 -20.04
CA ALA A 62 -15.48 -3.82 -20.88
C ALA A 62 -15.88 -2.76 -21.91
N GLY A 63 -15.09 -1.68 -22.00
CA GLY A 63 -15.27 -0.67 -23.04
C GLY A 63 -15.09 -1.25 -24.44
N LYS A 64 -15.53 -0.50 -25.45
CA LYS A 64 -15.33 -0.85 -26.87
C LYS A 64 -13.92 -0.54 -27.39
N GLY A 65 -13.08 0.11 -26.58
CA GLY A 65 -11.70 0.40 -26.93
C GLY A 65 -10.82 -0.85 -27.01
N GLU A 66 -9.69 -0.73 -27.70
CA GLU A 66 -8.68 -1.79 -27.80
C GLU A 66 -7.29 -1.18 -27.52
N PRO A 67 -6.68 -1.47 -26.34
CA PRO A 67 -7.25 -2.23 -25.23
C PRO A 67 -8.44 -1.52 -24.57
N ALA A 68 -9.35 -2.30 -23.99
CA ALA A 68 -10.44 -1.78 -23.17
C ALA A 68 -9.89 -1.36 -21.80
N GLU A 69 -10.18 -0.12 -21.40
CA GLU A 69 -9.67 0.43 -20.15
C GLU A 69 -10.79 0.63 -19.12
N VAL A 70 -10.57 0.07 -17.94
CA VAL A 70 -11.51 0.13 -16.81
C VAL A 70 -10.80 0.72 -15.61
N THR A 71 -11.42 1.69 -14.96
CA THR A 71 -10.81 2.42 -13.85
C THR A 71 -11.71 2.41 -12.62
N VAL A 72 -11.14 2.04 -11.47
CA VAL A 72 -11.80 2.13 -10.17
C VAL A 72 -10.91 2.90 -9.22
N THR A 73 -11.51 3.85 -8.50
CA THR A 73 -10.82 4.64 -7.48
C THR A 73 -11.18 4.10 -6.10
N VAL A 74 -10.18 3.76 -5.31
CA VAL A 74 -10.34 3.29 -3.93
C VAL A 74 -9.56 4.18 -2.97
N LEU A 75 -9.94 4.22 -1.71
CA LEU A 75 -9.14 4.87 -0.67
C LEU A 75 -8.10 3.89 -0.15
N ALA A 76 -6.83 4.29 -0.21
CA ALA A 76 -5.75 3.47 0.32
C ALA A 76 -5.75 3.52 1.85
N THR A 77 -5.85 2.37 2.51
CA THR A 77 -5.79 2.26 3.97
C THR A 77 -4.39 1.82 4.43
N ARG A 78 -4.18 1.77 5.75
CA ARG A 78 -2.97 1.19 6.33
C ARG A 78 -2.88 -0.32 6.07
N ASP A 79 -4.03 -0.99 6.09
CA ASP A 79 -4.14 -2.45 5.92
C ASP A 79 -3.87 -2.88 4.48
N ASP A 80 -3.98 -1.96 3.52
CA ASP A 80 -3.63 -2.22 2.11
C ASP A 80 -2.10 -2.34 1.87
N HIS A 81 -1.26 -2.13 2.91
CA HIS A 81 0.18 -2.30 2.77
C HIS A 81 0.55 -3.77 2.53
N GLY A 82 1.13 -4.06 1.37
CA GLY A 82 1.50 -5.41 0.96
C GLY A 82 0.35 -6.22 0.34
N ALA A 83 -0.87 -5.66 0.30
CA ALA A 83 -2.03 -6.31 -0.29
C ALA A 83 -1.90 -6.42 -1.81
N ASN A 84 -2.41 -7.52 -2.37
CA ASN A 84 -2.44 -7.79 -3.80
C ASN A 84 -3.68 -7.17 -4.44
N PHE A 85 -3.45 -6.44 -5.54
CA PHE A 85 -4.50 -5.94 -6.41
C PHE A 85 -4.40 -6.66 -7.76
N SER A 86 -5.53 -7.07 -8.30
CA SER A 86 -5.63 -7.72 -9.62
C SER A 86 -6.89 -7.29 -10.34
N CYS A 87 -6.96 -7.61 -11.63
CA CYS A 87 -8.20 -7.63 -12.37
C CYS A 87 -8.60 -9.06 -12.71
N ARG A 88 -9.91 -9.31 -12.75
CA ARG A 88 -10.51 -10.49 -13.35
C ARG A 88 -11.46 -10.06 -14.46
N THR A 89 -11.39 -10.71 -15.60
CA THR A 89 -12.37 -10.57 -16.67
C THR A 89 -13.35 -11.73 -16.64
N GLU A 90 -14.62 -11.46 -16.89
CA GLU A 90 -15.71 -12.43 -16.89
C GLU A 90 -16.47 -12.28 -18.21
N LEU A 91 -16.32 -13.26 -19.11
CA LEU A 91 -17.06 -13.35 -20.36
C LEU A 91 -18.23 -14.31 -20.15
N ASP A 92 -19.44 -13.77 -19.99
CA ASP A 92 -20.64 -14.55 -19.68
C ASP A 92 -21.38 -14.96 -20.95
N LEU A 93 -21.27 -16.23 -21.31
CA LEU A 93 -21.95 -16.80 -22.47
C LEU A 93 -23.01 -17.85 -22.08
N GLN A 94 -23.46 -17.84 -20.83
CA GLN A 94 -24.47 -18.79 -20.34
C GLN A 94 -25.79 -18.66 -21.09
N SER A 95 -26.19 -17.44 -21.46
CA SER A 95 -27.41 -17.20 -22.26
C SER A 95 -27.31 -17.76 -23.69
N GLN A 96 -26.10 -18.07 -24.17
CA GLN A 96 -25.85 -18.76 -25.44
C GLN A 96 -25.68 -20.27 -25.28
N GLY A 97 -25.89 -20.82 -24.08
CA GLY A 97 -25.70 -22.24 -23.78
C GLY A 97 -24.23 -22.67 -23.67
N LEU A 98 -23.31 -21.70 -23.55
CA LEU A 98 -21.90 -21.96 -23.26
C LEU A 98 -21.69 -21.87 -21.75
N GLY A 99 -20.73 -21.07 -21.28
CA GLY A 99 -20.45 -20.92 -19.85
C GLY A 99 -19.88 -19.55 -19.51
N LEU A 100 -19.43 -19.43 -18.27
CA LEU A 100 -18.70 -18.25 -17.79
C LEU A 100 -17.20 -18.49 -17.95
N PHE A 101 -16.53 -17.63 -18.71
CA PHE A 101 -15.09 -17.74 -18.92
C PHE A 101 -14.36 -16.63 -18.20
N GLN A 102 -13.38 -17.02 -17.39
CA GLN A 102 -12.66 -16.09 -16.53
C GLN A 102 -11.17 -16.06 -16.85
N ASN A 103 -10.56 -14.88 -16.76
CA ASN A 103 -9.12 -14.69 -16.85
C ASN A 103 -8.69 -13.61 -15.85
N SER A 104 -7.47 -13.66 -15.32
CA SER A 104 -7.00 -12.70 -14.31
C SER A 104 -5.62 -12.14 -14.65
N SER A 105 -5.38 -10.89 -14.27
CA SER A 105 -4.06 -10.29 -14.36
C SER A 105 -3.11 -10.85 -13.31
N ALA A 106 -1.81 -10.73 -13.54
CA ALA A 106 -0.83 -10.88 -12.47
C ALA A 106 -1.15 -9.90 -11.31
N PRO A 107 -1.06 -10.35 -10.04
CA PRO A 107 -1.29 -9.48 -8.90
C PRO A 107 -0.17 -8.45 -8.75
N ARG A 108 -0.52 -7.27 -8.25
CA ARG A 108 0.43 -6.20 -7.89
C ARG A 108 0.28 -5.83 -6.43
N LYS A 109 1.41 -5.84 -5.71
CA LYS A 109 1.45 -5.45 -4.30
C LYS A 109 1.45 -3.94 -4.15
N LEU A 110 0.53 -3.41 -3.35
CA LEU A 110 0.51 -2.00 -2.99
C LEU A 110 1.48 -1.72 -1.84
N ARG A 111 2.22 -0.62 -1.92
CA ARG A 111 3.04 -0.13 -0.81
C ARG A 111 2.44 1.17 -0.31
N THR A 112 1.96 1.18 0.92
CA THR A 112 1.42 2.40 1.52
C THR A 112 2.41 3.01 2.51
N PHE A 113 2.37 4.33 2.65
CA PHE A 113 3.06 5.06 3.71
C PHE A 113 2.07 6.00 4.40
N GLY A 114 2.16 6.08 5.72
CA GLY A 114 1.31 6.94 6.52
C GLY A 114 2.08 7.48 7.71
N ARG A 115 1.86 8.75 8.03
CA ARG A 115 2.33 9.34 9.28
C ARG A 115 1.66 8.57 10.42
N ASN A 116 2.44 7.91 11.28
CA ASN A 116 1.91 7.36 12.53
C ASN A 116 2.11 8.43 13.62
N PRO A 117 1.13 9.34 13.86
CA PRO A 117 1.32 10.41 14.83
C PRO A 117 1.59 9.86 16.23
N ILE A 118 1.00 8.71 16.58
CA ILE A 118 1.16 8.07 17.88
C ILE A 118 2.62 7.65 18.09
N ALA A 119 3.21 6.93 17.13
CA ALA A 119 4.60 6.49 17.22
C ALA A 119 5.56 7.69 17.31
N ILE A 120 5.29 8.77 16.56
CA ILE A 120 6.12 9.97 16.59
C ILE A 120 6.04 10.65 17.96
N THR A 121 4.83 10.80 18.51
CA THR A 121 4.64 11.39 19.85
C THR A 121 5.31 10.55 20.92
N ILE A 122 5.23 9.21 20.84
CA ILE A 122 5.90 8.31 21.77
C ILE A 122 7.41 8.49 21.68
N VAL A 123 7.99 8.46 20.48
CA VAL A 123 9.44 8.63 20.29
C VAL A 123 9.91 9.99 20.80
N LEU A 124 9.20 11.07 20.47
CA LEU A 124 9.52 12.41 20.96
C LEU A 124 9.41 12.48 22.50
N GLY A 125 8.36 11.90 23.08
CA GLY A 125 8.16 11.83 24.52
C GLY A 125 9.25 11.01 25.24
N VAL A 126 9.66 9.87 24.69
CA VAL A 126 10.76 9.07 25.25
C VAL A 126 12.07 9.86 25.17
N LEU A 127 12.34 10.53 24.06
CA LEU A 127 13.56 11.31 23.88
C LEU A 127 13.63 12.50 24.83
N THR A 128 12.51 13.18 25.09
CA THR A 128 12.44 14.29 26.05
C THR A 128 12.61 13.82 27.49
N ILE A 129 11.96 12.73 27.88
CA ILE A 129 12.12 12.15 29.23
C ILE A 129 13.57 11.69 29.44
N LEU A 130 14.15 11.00 28.46
CA LEU A 130 15.53 10.53 28.54
C LEU A 130 16.51 11.72 28.65
N GLY A 131 16.32 12.76 27.86
CA GLY A 131 17.09 14.00 27.96
C GLY A 131 16.96 14.66 29.34
N LEU A 132 15.74 14.74 29.87
CA LEU A 132 15.46 15.36 31.16
C LEU A 132 16.03 14.57 32.35
N VAL A 133 16.23 13.26 32.23
CA VAL A 133 16.88 12.44 33.27
C VAL A 133 18.40 12.42 33.12
N ILE A 134 18.91 12.25 31.90
CA ILE A 134 20.34 12.10 31.63
C ILE A 134 21.09 13.41 31.85
N LEU A 135 20.56 14.55 31.39
CA LEU A 135 21.22 15.85 31.52
C LEU A 135 21.52 16.24 32.98
N PRO A 136 20.56 16.22 33.93
CA PRO A 136 20.84 16.56 35.31
C PRO A 136 21.71 15.51 36.00
N ALA A 137 21.53 14.22 35.72
CA ALA A 137 22.39 13.18 36.27
C ALA A 137 23.86 13.36 35.85
N ALA A 138 24.10 13.66 34.57
CA ALA A 138 25.44 13.97 34.05
C ALA A 138 26.00 15.25 34.69
N LEU A 139 25.18 16.28 34.87
CA LEU A 139 25.56 17.52 35.55
C LEU A 139 26.01 17.23 36.99
N VAL A 140 25.20 16.52 37.77
CA VAL A 140 25.52 16.12 39.16
C VAL A 140 26.79 15.27 39.21
N TYR A 141 26.97 14.35 38.28
CA TYR A 141 28.18 13.53 38.20
C TYR A 141 29.43 14.39 37.97
N VAL A 142 29.42 15.29 36.98
CA VAL A 142 30.55 16.17 36.66
C VAL A 142 30.86 17.12 37.82
N PHE A 143 29.87 17.85 38.34
CA PHE A 143 30.08 18.77 39.46
C PHE A 143 30.47 18.05 40.75
N GLY A 144 29.92 16.85 41.00
CA GLY A 144 30.29 16.02 42.14
C GLY A 144 31.75 15.55 42.07
N VAL A 145 32.19 15.09 40.89
CA VAL A 145 33.60 14.73 40.64
C VAL A 145 34.52 15.94 40.78
N GLN A 146 34.12 17.10 40.26
CA GLN A 146 34.90 18.33 40.36
C GLN A 146 35.06 18.78 41.81
N LYS A 147 33.97 18.80 42.59
CA LYS A 147 34.01 19.12 44.01
C LYS A 147 34.86 18.13 44.82
N ARG A 148 34.93 16.86 44.41
CA ARG A 148 35.81 15.85 45.04
C ARG A 148 37.29 16.05 44.72
N ARG A 149 37.62 16.66 43.57
CA ARG A 149 38.99 17.00 43.18
C ARG A 149 39.53 18.25 43.88
N ASP A 150 38.68 19.16 44.34
CA ASP A 150 39.14 20.37 45.05
C ASP A 150 39.39 20.16 46.56
N ILE A 151 39.02 19.01 47.13
CA ILE A 151 39.20 18.69 48.55
C ILE A 151 40.36 17.71 48.72
N TYR A 152 41.59 18.22 48.65
CA TYR A 152 42.77 17.56 49.22
C TYR A 152 43.36 18.49 50.29
N HIS A 153 43.15 18.19 51.57
CA HIS A 153 43.91 18.83 52.63
C HIS A 153 45.36 18.31 52.56
N VAL A 154 46.26 19.12 52.02
CA VAL A 154 47.70 18.89 52.18
C VAL A 154 48.03 19.08 53.66
N ARG A 155 48.37 17.98 54.34
CA ARG A 155 48.95 18.02 55.69
C ARG A 155 50.33 18.67 55.56
N GLN A 156 50.45 19.94 55.98
CA GLN A 156 51.74 20.60 56.10
C GLN A 156 52.56 19.89 57.17
N SER A 157 53.59 19.15 56.74
CA SER A 157 54.66 18.66 57.60
C SER A 157 55.58 19.83 57.91
N SER A 158 55.48 20.39 59.11
CA SER A 158 56.41 21.39 59.62
C SER A 158 57.74 20.72 59.95
N THR A 159 58.74 20.94 59.09
CA THR A 159 60.15 20.73 59.37
C THR A 159 60.65 21.83 60.30
N GLN A 160 61.03 21.51 61.54
CA GLN A 160 61.87 22.37 62.39
C GLN A 160 62.76 21.47 63.27
N LEU A 161 64.07 21.69 63.07
CA LEU A 161 65.29 21.27 63.78
C LEU A 161 65.25 20.11 64.78
#